data_AF-X1UBV3-F1
#
_entry.id   AF-X1UBV3-F1
#
_cell.length_a   1.000
_cell.length_b   1.000
_cell.length_c   1.000
_cell.angle_alpha   90.00
_cell.angle_beta   90.00
_cell.angle_gamma   90.00
#
_symmetry.space_group_name_H-M   'P 1'
#
loop_
_entity.id
_entity.type
_entity.pdbx_description
1 polymer ?
#
loop_
_entity_poly.entity_id
_entity_poly.type
_entity_poly.pdbx_seq_one_letter_code
_entity_poly.pdbx_strand_id
1 'polypeptide(L)'
;FVFGSSLNISIPVIYGILGKKVEKLGDMEPILKKCKSLLPPPVREVHPLPYLAPALDAGMATFFAEEIIEAIRYLEEPDFYTKQEDITDSNIWLGAADDVIIRKRGMEFVDGTAPGFAGVLGAAPTNEIAAKIAQELQQKDIYVFMAAEYNSKRFAEQLLEAGVQIGWPTRLVSFGPDVTATVFAMGFATRVAMSFGGIEPGDYRKILIYNKDRTFAFVLPLGYVTDEWYANAAGAVNWGFPTIADTPIPEILPTGICTYEHVVSNIPHDKIVAKA
;
A
#
# COMPACT_ATOMS: atom_id res chain seq x y z
N PHE A 1 8.51 9.04 -31.59
CA PHE A 1 8.80 7.74 -30.95
C PHE A 1 7.52 6.92 -30.96
N VAL A 2 7.45 5.93 -31.86
CA VAL A 2 6.32 5.00 -31.93
C VAL A 2 6.65 3.87 -30.96
N PHE A 3 6.11 3.92 -29.74
CA PHE A 3 6.21 2.80 -28.79
C PHE A 3 5.19 1.73 -29.19
N GLY A 4 5.71 0.56 -29.54
CA GLY A 4 4.96 -0.62 -29.98
C GLY A 4 4.69 -1.65 -28.87
N SER A 5 4.69 -1.26 -27.59
CA SER A 5 4.36 -2.16 -26.49
C SER A 5 3.13 -1.62 -25.76
N SER A 6 2.02 -2.33 -25.85
CA SER A 6 0.90 -2.19 -24.92
C SER A 6 1.45 -2.25 -23.48
N LEU A 7 1.07 -1.31 -22.61
CA LEU A 7 1.30 -1.46 -21.16
C LEU A 7 0.64 -2.77 -20.73
N ASN A 8 1.45 -3.80 -20.48
CA ASN A 8 1.00 -5.02 -19.81
C ASN A 8 1.20 -4.90 -18.29
N ILE A 9 1.18 -3.65 -17.80
CA ILE A 9 1.42 -3.28 -16.41
C ILE A 9 0.06 -3.01 -15.80
N SER A 10 -0.27 -3.73 -14.73
CA SER A 10 -1.51 -3.51 -14.00
C SER A 10 -1.46 -2.11 -13.39
N ILE A 11 -2.41 -1.26 -13.75
CA ILE A 11 -2.67 0.03 -13.10
C ILE A 11 -4.02 -0.10 -12.34
N PRO A 12 -4.08 -0.99 -11.33
CA PRO A 12 -5.34 -1.42 -10.72
C PRO A 12 -6.05 -0.34 -9.90
N VAL A 13 -5.36 0.58 -9.26
CA VAL A 13 -5.97 1.63 -8.44
C VAL A 13 -6.71 2.62 -9.34
N ILE A 14 -6.06 3.15 -10.38
CA ILE A 14 -6.71 4.02 -11.38
C ILE A 14 -7.82 3.27 -12.11
N TYR A 15 -7.57 2.02 -12.54
CA TYR A 15 -8.59 1.25 -13.24
C TYR A 15 -9.79 0.94 -12.36
N GLY A 16 -9.56 0.50 -11.12
CA GLY A 16 -10.61 0.18 -10.17
C GLY A 16 -11.40 1.42 -9.73
N ILE A 17 -10.72 2.50 -9.36
CA ILE A 17 -11.39 3.69 -8.82
C ILE A 17 -11.98 4.57 -9.92
N LEU A 18 -11.30 4.76 -11.06
CA LEU A 18 -11.75 5.66 -12.12
C LEU A 18 -12.41 4.95 -13.31
N GLY A 19 -12.31 3.63 -13.41
CA GLY A 19 -12.80 2.86 -14.57
C GLY A 19 -12.02 3.12 -15.86
N LYS A 20 -10.87 3.80 -15.76
CA LYS A 20 -10.07 4.21 -16.92
C LYS A 20 -8.98 3.20 -17.20
N LYS A 21 -8.99 2.63 -18.40
CA LYS A 21 -7.89 1.82 -18.91
C LYS A 21 -6.78 2.73 -19.39
N VAL A 22 -5.55 2.45 -18.93
CA VAL A 22 -4.34 3.16 -19.34
C VAL A 22 -3.49 2.16 -20.11
N GLU A 23 -3.38 2.33 -21.42
CA GLU A 23 -2.69 1.39 -22.32
C GLU A 23 -1.38 1.98 -22.88
N LYS A 24 -1.29 3.31 -22.91
CA LYS A 24 -0.12 4.08 -23.37
C LYS A 24 0.13 5.27 -22.46
N LEU A 25 1.36 5.80 -22.48
CA LEU A 25 1.77 6.96 -21.69
C LEU A 25 0.84 8.18 -21.87
N GLY A 26 0.32 8.40 -23.08
CA GLY A 26 -0.63 9.50 -23.34
C GLY A 26 -1.93 9.42 -22.54
N ASP A 27 -2.33 8.22 -22.10
CA ASP A 27 -3.56 8.04 -21.31
C ASP A 27 -3.39 8.48 -19.84
N MET A 28 -2.13 8.70 -19.41
CA MET A 28 -1.81 9.17 -18.05
C MET A 28 -2.09 10.67 -17.87
N GLU A 29 -2.08 11.48 -18.95
CA GLU A 29 -2.32 12.93 -18.85
C GLU A 29 -3.71 13.26 -18.23
N PRO A 30 -4.82 12.65 -18.68
CA PRO A 30 -6.11 12.79 -18.02
C PRO A 30 -6.12 12.39 -16.54
N ILE A 31 -5.27 11.45 -16.13
CA ILE A 31 -5.17 11.01 -14.72
C ILE A 31 -4.43 12.06 -13.90
N LEU A 32 -3.32 12.59 -14.40
CA LEU A 32 -2.59 13.70 -13.75
C LEU A 32 -3.47 14.94 -13.59
N LYS A 33 -4.31 15.25 -14.59
CA LYS A 33 -5.33 16.31 -14.47
C LYS A 33 -6.34 16.01 -13.37
N LYS A 34 -6.75 14.75 -13.21
CA LYS A 34 -7.63 14.31 -12.12
C LYS A 34 -6.93 14.47 -10.75
N CYS A 35 -5.66 14.06 -10.61
CA CYS A 35 -4.88 14.27 -9.39
C CYS A 35 -4.88 15.76 -9.01
N LYS A 36 -4.55 16.66 -9.96
CA LYS A 36 -4.56 18.11 -9.72
C LYS A 36 -5.92 18.63 -9.26
N SER A 37 -7.02 18.07 -9.77
CA SER A 37 -8.37 18.48 -9.35
C SER A 37 -8.80 17.97 -7.97
N LEU A 38 -8.13 16.93 -7.47
CA LEU A 38 -8.36 16.37 -6.14
C LEU A 38 -7.53 17.08 -5.06
N LEU A 39 -6.43 17.73 -5.42
CA LEU A 39 -5.59 18.43 -4.46
C LEU A 39 -6.35 19.59 -3.81
N PRO A 40 -6.52 19.57 -2.48
CA PRO A 40 -7.16 20.66 -1.77
C PRO A 40 -6.27 21.90 -1.74
N PRO A 41 -6.84 23.10 -1.52
CA PRO A 41 -6.03 24.26 -1.20
C PRO A 41 -5.29 24.04 0.13
N PRO A 42 -4.14 24.71 0.34
CA PRO A 42 -3.42 24.66 1.61
C PRO A 42 -4.34 25.01 2.80
N VAL A 43 -4.13 24.31 3.91
CA VAL A 43 -4.85 24.59 5.16
C VAL A 43 -4.46 25.97 5.67
N ARG A 44 -5.42 26.72 6.23
CA ARG A 44 -5.14 28.04 6.82
C ARG A 44 -4.22 27.91 8.03
N GLU A 45 -3.23 28.79 8.14
CA GLU A 45 -2.31 28.83 9.28
C GLU A 45 -3.02 29.18 10.60
N VAL A 46 -4.05 30.03 10.53
CA VAL A 46 -4.81 30.50 11.69
C VAL A 46 -6.22 29.92 11.65
N HIS A 47 -6.61 29.23 12.73
CA HIS A 47 -7.89 28.51 12.88
C HIS A 47 -8.16 27.49 11.75
N PRO A 48 -7.31 26.46 11.60
CA PRO A 48 -7.56 25.40 10.63
C PRO A 48 -8.86 24.66 10.96
N LEU A 49 -9.69 24.41 9.95
CA LEU A 49 -10.85 23.53 10.10
C LEU A 49 -10.38 22.09 9.89
N PRO A 50 -10.46 21.21 10.90
CA PRO A 50 -9.98 19.84 10.80
C PRO A 50 -11.00 18.97 10.06
N TYR A 51 -11.10 19.16 8.75
CA TYR A 51 -11.99 18.37 7.90
C TYR A 51 -11.19 17.26 7.21
N LEU A 52 -11.63 16.02 7.39
CA LEU A 52 -10.90 14.84 6.93
C LEU A 52 -10.95 14.67 5.41
N ALA A 53 -12.07 15.01 4.75
CA ALA A 53 -12.26 14.71 3.33
C ALA A 53 -11.17 15.29 2.39
N PRO A 54 -10.72 16.56 2.53
CA PRO A 54 -9.57 17.09 1.79
C PRO A 54 -8.31 16.22 1.87
N ALA A 55 -8.00 15.69 3.06
CA ALA A 55 -6.84 14.81 3.24
C ALA A 55 -7.03 13.46 2.51
N LEU A 56 -8.26 12.93 2.51
CA LEU A 56 -8.60 11.70 1.78
C LEU A 56 -8.51 11.89 0.27
N ASP A 57 -8.98 13.03 -0.26
CA ASP A 57 -8.86 13.37 -1.68
C ASP A 57 -7.38 13.51 -2.09
N ALA A 58 -6.57 14.17 -1.25
CA ALA A 58 -5.12 14.27 -1.45
C ALA A 58 -4.46 12.88 -1.45
N GLY A 59 -4.81 12.02 -0.49
CA GLY A 59 -4.27 10.66 -0.42
C GLY A 59 -4.67 9.78 -1.61
N MET A 60 -5.90 9.92 -2.13
CA MET A 60 -6.31 9.26 -3.37
C MET A 60 -5.49 9.77 -4.57
N ALA A 61 -5.24 11.07 -4.64
CA ALA A 61 -4.40 11.65 -5.68
C ALA A 61 -2.95 11.15 -5.60
N THR A 62 -2.42 10.94 -4.39
CA THR A 62 -1.11 10.34 -4.16
C THR A 62 -1.04 8.95 -4.76
N PHE A 63 -1.96 8.03 -4.44
CA PHE A 63 -1.91 6.69 -5.02
C PHE A 63 -2.03 6.68 -6.55
N PHE A 64 -2.84 7.56 -7.15
CA PHE A 64 -2.85 7.68 -8.61
C PHE A 64 -1.49 8.15 -9.17
N ALA A 65 -0.82 9.09 -8.51
CA ALA A 65 0.48 9.58 -8.93
C ALA A 65 1.57 8.51 -8.76
N GLU A 66 1.60 7.81 -7.64
CA GLU A 66 2.53 6.71 -7.37
C GLU A 66 2.34 5.56 -8.35
N GLU A 67 1.10 5.20 -8.68
CA GLU A 67 0.83 4.15 -9.67
C GLU A 67 1.33 4.52 -11.06
N ILE A 68 1.27 5.82 -11.44
CA ILE A 68 1.88 6.32 -12.67
C ILE A 68 3.40 6.23 -12.60
N ILE A 69 4.02 6.63 -11.49
CA ILE A 69 5.47 6.57 -11.30
C ILE A 69 5.96 5.12 -11.42
N GLU A 70 5.31 4.19 -10.72
CA GLU A 70 5.67 2.78 -10.79
C GLU A 70 5.43 2.19 -12.18
N ALA A 71 4.33 2.55 -12.85
CA ALA A 71 4.09 2.12 -14.22
C ALA A 71 5.18 2.62 -15.18
N ILE A 72 5.71 3.83 -14.99
CA ILE A 72 6.84 4.34 -15.76
C ILE A 72 8.12 3.56 -15.41
N ARG A 73 8.37 3.29 -14.13
CA ARG A 73 9.53 2.48 -13.69
C ARG A 73 9.55 1.11 -14.34
N TYR A 74 8.42 0.42 -14.42
CA TYR A 74 8.31 -0.87 -15.12
C TYR A 74 8.66 -0.79 -16.61
N LEU A 75 8.53 0.39 -17.24
CA LEU A 75 8.89 0.62 -18.64
C LEU A 75 10.36 1.03 -18.81
N GLU A 76 10.86 1.91 -17.94
CA GLU A 76 12.22 2.45 -18.04
C GLU A 76 13.27 1.52 -17.43
N GLU A 77 12.90 0.78 -16.38
CA GLU A 77 13.75 -0.16 -15.64
C GLU A 77 13.07 -1.55 -15.54
N PRO A 78 12.95 -2.31 -16.65
CA PRO A 78 12.19 -3.56 -16.66
C PRO A 78 12.69 -4.62 -15.68
N ASP A 79 13.96 -4.60 -15.29
CA ASP A 79 14.59 -5.58 -14.40
C ASP A 79 14.64 -5.12 -12.93
N PHE A 80 14.05 -3.95 -12.61
CA PHE A 80 14.03 -3.40 -11.25
C PHE A 80 13.30 -4.31 -10.26
N TYR A 81 12.20 -4.94 -10.70
CA TYR A 81 11.43 -5.90 -9.90
C TYR A 81 11.57 -7.31 -10.45
N THR A 82 11.59 -8.32 -9.57
CA THR A 82 11.70 -9.74 -9.97
C THR A 82 10.47 -10.23 -10.72
N LYS A 83 9.28 -9.71 -10.37
CA LYS A 83 7.97 -10.15 -10.90
C LYS A 83 7.70 -11.64 -10.64
N GLN A 84 8.23 -12.16 -9.54
CA GLN A 84 8.18 -13.57 -9.16
C GLN A 84 7.56 -13.74 -7.77
N GLU A 85 7.23 -14.98 -7.40
CA GLU A 85 6.73 -15.30 -6.06
C GLU A 85 7.83 -15.19 -4.99
N ASP A 86 9.06 -15.54 -5.35
CA ASP A 86 10.23 -15.53 -4.47
C ASP A 86 11.25 -14.48 -4.92
N ILE A 87 12.13 -14.09 -3.99
CA ILE A 87 13.29 -13.25 -4.29
C ILE A 87 14.32 -14.01 -5.13
N THR A 88 15.24 -13.29 -5.75
CA THR A 88 16.42 -13.87 -6.42
C THR A 88 17.68 -13.53 -5.64
N ASP A 89 18.78 -14.21 -5.97
CA ASP A 89 20.09 -13.94 -5.35
C ASP A 89 20.57 -12.48 -5.53
N SER A 90 20.08 -11.79 -6.57
CA SER A 90 20.49 -10.43 -6.94
C SER A 90 19.42 -9.37 -6.73
N ASN A 91 18.17 -9.74 -6.45
CA ASN A 91 17.07 -8.79 -6.31
C ASN A 91 16.00 -9.32 -5.36
N ILE A 92 15.71 -8.50 -4.34
CA ILE A 92 14.72 -8.82 -3.31
C ILE A 92 13.35 -8.17 -3.57
N TRP A 93 13.24 -7.28 -4.56
CA TRP A 93 12.03 -6.48 -4.79
C TRP A 93 11.09 -7.19 -5.75
N LEU A 94 9.93 -7.60 -5.25
CA LEU A 94 8.97 -8.41 -6.00
C LEU A 94 8.09 -7.57 -6.92
N GLY A 95 7.80 -6.32 -6.52
CA GLY A 95 6.92 -5.41 -7.24
C GLY A 95 5.45 -5.82 -7.18
N ALA A 96 4.66 -5.29 -8.12
CA ALA A 96 3.22 -5.52 -8.23
C ALA A 96 2.87 -7.02 -8.41
N ALA A 97 1.79 -7.44 -7.75
CA ALA A 97 1.22 -8.77 -7.93
C ALA A 97 0.66 -8.95 -9.35
N ASP A 98 1.10 -10.01 -10.04
CA ASP A 98 0.58 -10.40 -11.35
C ASP A 98 -0.75 -11.19 -11.23
N ASP A 99 -1.32 -11.58 -12.37
CA ASP A 99 -2.58 -12.34 -12.42
C ASP A 99 -2.50 -13.70 -11.73
N VAL A 100 -1.32 -14.33 -11.76
CA VAL A 100 -1.09 -15.64 -11.15
C VAL A 100 -1.09 -15.52 -9.63
N ILE A 101 -0.36 -14.53 -9.10
CA ILE A 101 -0.33 -14.20 -7.67
C ILE A 101 -1.72 -13.81 -7.19
N ILE A 102 -2.44 -12.94 -7.91
CA ILE A 102 -3.81 -12.55 -7.52
C ILE A 102 -4.75 -13.76 -7.48
N ARG A 103 -4.66 -14.66 -8.46
CA ARG A 103 -5.50 -15.86 -8.48
C ARG A 103 -5.19 -16.82 -7.32
N LYS A 104 -3.90 -16.99 -7.00
CA LYS A 104 -3.46 -17.89 -5.93
C LYS A 104 -3.68 -17.29 -4.54
N ARG A 105 -3.12 -16.11 -4.31
CA ARG A 105 -3.06 -15.45 -2.99
C ARG A 105 -4.31 -14.66 -2.68
N GLY A 106 -4.97 -14.07 -3.67
CA GLY A 106 -6.23 -13.37 -3.46
C GLY A 106 -7.37 -14.30 -3.01
N MET A 107 -7.30 -15.59 -3.34
CA MET A 107 -8.25 -16.59 -2.82
C MET A 107 -8.15 -16.74 -1.30
N GLU A 108 -6.95 -16.62 -0.73
CA GLU A 108 -6.70 -16.74 0.71
C GLU A 108 -7.46 -15.64 1.52
N PHE A 109 -7.66 -14.46 0.91
CA PHE A 109 -8.42 -13.35 1.49
C PHE A 109 -9.93 -13.57 1.44
N VAL A 110 -10.40 -14.45 0.55
CA VAL A 110 -11.82 -14.72 0.32
C VAL A 110 -12.29 -15.90 1.17
N ASP A 111 -11.47 -16.95 1.27
CA ASP A 111 -11.76 -18.13 2.08
C ASP A 111 -11.40 -17.94 3.56
N GLY A 112 -10.70 -16.85 3.90
CA GLY A 112 -10.35 -16.46 5.27
C GLY A 112 -9.09 -17.12 5.81
N THR A 113 -8.32 -17.84 4.98
CA THR A 113 -7.02 -18.40 5.37
C THR A 113 -5.94 -17.34 5.53
N ALA A 114 -6.13 -16.16 4.94
CA ALA A 114 -5.41 -14.94 5.27
C ALA A 114 -6.42 -13.81 5.56
N PRO A 115 -6.56 -13.34 6.81
CA PRO A 115 -7.58 -12.35 7.16
C PRO A 115 -7.34 -10.99 6.50
N GLY A 116 -6.09 -10.65 6.19
CA GLY A 116 -5.73 -9.34 5.67
C GLY A 116 -4.22 -9.15 5.52
N PHE A 117 -3.79 -7.89 5.47
CA PHE A 117 -2.37 -7.54 5.33
C PHE A 117 -1.98 -6.32 6.18
N ALA A 118 -0.73 -6.29 6.64
CA ALA A 118 -0.07 -5.13 7.21
C ALA A 118 0.79 -4.46 6.14
N GLY A 119 0.51 -3.20 5.81
CA GLY A 119 1.40 -2.37 4.99
C GLY A 119 2.47 -1.74 5.86
N VAL A 120 3.71 -2.23 5.80
CA VAL A 120 4.84 -1.76 6.60
C VAL A 120 5.70 -0.82 5.77
N LEU A 121 5.85 0.42 6.23
CA LEU A 121 6.73 1.41 5.60
C LEU A 121 7.95 1.67 6.48
N GLY A 122 9.13 1.75 5.88
CA GLY A 122 10.36 2.13 6.57
C GLY A 122 11.09 0.96 7.20
N ALA A 123 11.51 1.13 8.45
CA ALA A 123 12.35 0.17 9.16
C ALA A 123 12.13 0.26 10.68
N ALA A 124 12.18 -0.90 11.34
CA ALA A 124 12.17 -0.95 12.80
C ALA A 124 13.53 -0.47 13.36
N PRO A 125 13.61 -0.08 14.65
CA PRO A 125 14.86 0.38 15.25
C PRO A 125 15.99 -0.66 15.20
N THR A 126 15.67 -1.96 15.27
CA THR A 126 16.64 -3.05 15.17
C THR A 126 16.07 -4.22 14.36
N ASN A 127 16.96 -5.10 13.88
CA ASN A 127 16.57 -6.26 13.08
C ASN A 127 15.79 -7.28 13.91
N GLU A 128 16.09 -7.38 15.21
CA GLU A 128 15.36 -8.25 16.14
C GLU A 128 13.92 -7.78 16.34
N ILE A 129 13.69 -6.46 16.41
CA ILE A 129 12.34 -5.89 16.49
C ILE A 129 11.59 -6.15 15.18
N ALA A 130 12.23 -5.94 14.03
CA ALA A 130 11.64 -6.22 12.72
C ALA A 130 11.21 -7.70 12.61
N ALA A 131 12.11 -8.63 12.93
CA ALA A 131 11.85 -10.06 12.91
C ALA A 131 10.72 -10.45 13.86
N LYS A 132 10.67 -9.87 15.07
CA LYS A 132 9.59 -10.11 16.04
C LYS A 132 8.24 -9.65 15.51
N ILE A 133 8.15 -8.44 14.97
CA ILE A 133 6.92 -7.90 14.37
C ILE A 133 6.46 -8.80 13.21
N ALA A 134 7.36 -9.14 12.29
CA ALA A 134 7.04 -10.02 11.16
C ALA A 134 6.55 -11.40 11.62
N GLN A 135 7.21 -12.00 12.62
CA GLN A 135 6.82 -13.29 13.17
C GLN A 135 5.44 -13.24 13.84
N GLU A 136 5.14 -12.19 14.62
CA GLU A 136 3.83 -12.03 15.26
C GLU A 136 2.71 -11.86 14.22
N LEU A 137 2.97 -11.14 13.12
CA LEU A 137 2.03 -11.01 12.01
C LEU A 137 1.81 -12.33 11.27
N GLN A 138 2.89 -13.08 10.99
CA GLN A 138 2.80 -14.41 10.36
C GLN A 138 2.03 -15.42 11.22
N GLN A 139 2.22 -15.40 12.55
CA GLN A 139 1.47 -16.26 13.49
C GLN A 139 -0.04 -15.99 13.48
N LYS A 140 -0.45 -14.81 13.00
CA LYS A 140 -1.85 -14.41 12.82
C LYS A 140 -2.33 -14.58 11.38
N ASP A 141 -1.53 -15.24 10.53
CA ASP A 141 -1.81 -15.45 9.11
C ASP A 141 -1.91 -14.14 8.28
N ILE A 142 -1.37 -13.04 8.79
CA ILE A 142 -1.43 -11.72 8.14
C ILE A 142 -0.28 -11.58 7.14
N TYR A 143 -0.59 -11.15 5.92
CA TYR A 143 0.42 -10.76 4.94
C TYR A 143 1.16 -9.50 5.38
N VAL A 144 2.46 -9.41 5.15
CA VAL A 144 3.26 -8.21 5.43
C VAL A 144 3.76 -7.66 4.11
N PHE A 145 3.26 -6.50 3.71
CA PHE A 145 3.62 -5.80 2.48
C PHE A 145 4.59 -4.68 2.83
N MET A 146 5.84 -4.83 2.42
CA MET A 146 6.96 -3.99 2.87
C MET A 146 7.41 -3.03 1.78
N ALA A 147 7.48 -1.74 2.09
CA ALA A 147 7.95 -0.70 1.18
C ALA A 147 8.72 0.40 1.93
N ALA A 148 9.32 1.33 1.17
CA ALA A 148 10.03 2.51 1.66
C ALA A 148 11.28 2.23 2.51
N GLU A 149 12.05 3.30 2.72
CA GLU A 149 13.27 3.33 3.53
C GLU A 149 13.12 4.32 4.68
N TYR A 150 13.73 4.00 5.82
CA TYR A 150 14.00 4.95 6.88
C TYR A 150 15.46 4.82 7.34
N ASN A 151 16.20 5.94 7.31
CA ASN A 151 17.62 6.00 7.69
C ASN A 151 18.49 4.94 7.01
N SER A 152 18.36 4.77 5.68
CA SER A 152 19.15 3.79 4.91
C SER A 152 18.93 2.34 5.33
N LYS A 153 17.76 2.07 5.94
CA LYS A 153 17.29 0.73 6.25
C LYS A 153 15.88 0.54 5.74
N ARG A 154 15.58 -0.71 5.35
CA ARG A 154 14.26 -1.16 4.94
C ARG A 154 13.88 -2.39 5.73
N PHE A 155 12.62 -2.49 6.10
CA PHE A 155 12.11 -3.61 6.89
C PHE A 155 12.43 -4.96 6.24
N ALA A 156 12.28 -5.09 4.91
CA ALA A 156 12.63 -6.30 4.17
C ALA A 156 14.11 -6.70 4.29
N GLU A 157 15.02 -5.74 4.23
CA GLU A 157 16.47 -5.97 4.39
C GLU A 157 16.79 -6.40 5.84
N GLN A 158 16.14 -5.78 6.83
CA GLN A 158 16.29 -6.16 8.23
C GLN A 158 15.88 -7.62 8.50
N LEU A 159 14.82 -8.09 7.83
CA LEU A 159 14.38 -9.48 7.92
C LEU A 159 15.43 -10.44 7.36
N LEU A 160 15.99 -10.13 6.19
CA LEU A 160 17.06 -10.94 5.59
C LEU A 160 18.32 -10.97 6.48
N GLU A 161 18.73 -9.82 7.02
CA GLU A 161 19.86 -9.71 7.96
C GLU A 161 19.61 -10.51 9.26
N ALA A 162 18.35 -10.64 9.68
CA ALA A 162 17.94 -11.47 10.81
C ALA A 162 17.78 -12.97 10.46
N GLY A 163 18.03 -13.38 9.20
CA GLY A 163 17.88 -14.75 8.74
C GLY A 163 16.43 -15.19 8.49
N VAL A 164 15.50 -14.24 8.35
CA VAL A 164 14.09 -14.49 8.04
C VAL A 164 13.90 -14.56 6.52
N GLN A 165 13.21 -15.61 6.06
CA GLN A 165 12.88 -15.78 4.65
C GLN A 165 11.70 -14.90 4.24
N ILE A 166 11.86 -14.15 3.16
CA ILE A 166 10.82 -13.28 2.58
C ILE A 166 10.36 -13.81 1.21
N GLY A 167 9.14 -13.45 0.81
CA GLY A 167 8.49 -13.91 -0.41
C GLY A 167 6.96 -13.99 -0.26
N TRP A 168 6.26 -14.15 -1.39
CA TRP A 168 4.84 -14.47 -1.39
C TRP A 168 4.50 -15.77 -0.63
N PRO A 169 5.29 -16.86 -0.71
CA PRO A 169 5.02 -18.10 0.03
C PRO A 169 5.13 -17.95 1.54
N THR A 170 6.00 -17.06 2.04
CA THR A 170 6.14 -16.78 3.47
C THR A 170 5.23 -15.66 3.94
N ARG A 171 4.44 -15.07 3.04
CA ARG A 171 3.57 -13.90 3.28
C ARG A 171 4.32 -12.63 3.70
N LEU A 172 5.64 -12.59 3.53
CA LEU A 172 6.47 -11.41 3.80
C LEU A 172 6.93 -10.84 2.45
N VAL A 173 6.12 -9.96 1.86
CA VAL A 173 6.30 -9.48 0.48
C VAL A 173 7.04 -8.15 0.46
N SER A 174 8.21 -8.12 -0.14
CA SER A 174 9.03 -6.93 -0.38
C SER A 174 8.60 -6.25 -1.68
N PHE A 175 7.74 -5.23 -1.58
CA PHE A 175 7.19 -4.57 -2.76
C PHE A 175 8.22 -3.69 -3.48
N GLY A 176 8.94 -2.85 -2.75
CA GLY A 176 9.97 -2.00 -3.35
C GLY A 176 10.71 -1.16 -2.34
N PRO A 177 11.84 -0.57 -2.74
CA PRO A 177 12.68 0.21 -1.83
C PRO A 177 12.16 1.62 -1.56
N ASP A 178 11.27 2.11 -2.43
CA ASP A 178 10.77 3.49 -2.44
C ASP A 178 9.34 3.56 -1.89
N VAL A 179 8.92 4.76 -1.47
CA VAL A 179 7.57 5.01 -0.93
C VAL A 179 6.48 4.70 -1.97
N THR A 180 6.76 5.02 -3.24
CA THR A 180 5.86 4.81 -4.38
C THR A 180 5.41 3.35 -4.53
N ALA A 181 6.24 2.38 -4.14
CA ALA A 181 5.90 0.96 -4.17
C ALA A 181 4.77 0.57 -3.19
N THR A 182 4.42 1.44 -2.23
CA THR A 182 3.28 1.26 -1.34
C THR A 182 1.97 1.11 -2.12
N VAL A 183 1.87 1.74 -3.29
CA VAL A 183 0.69 1.65 -4.15
C VAL A 183 0.37 0.21 -4.58
N PHE A 184 1.37 -0.70 -4.60
CA PHE A 184 1.13 -2.11 -4.93
C PHE A 184 0.24 -2.81 -3.90
N ALA A 185 0.26 -2.39 -2.63
CA ALA A 185 -0.64 -2.91 -1.61
C ALA A 185 -2.10 -2.52 -1.91
N MET A 186 -2.33 -1.26 -2.26
CA MET A 186 -3.67 -0.76 -2.62
C MET A 186 -4.14 -1.36 -3.95
N GLY A 187 -3.21 -1.55 -4.88
CA GLY A 187 -3.46 -2.24 -6.13
C GLY A 187 -3.88 -3.68 -5.90
N PHE A 188 -3.18 -4.42 -5.05
CA PHE A 188 -3.55 -5.78 -4.66
C PHE A 188 -4.97 -5.82 -4.06
N ALA A 189 -5.25 -4.99 -3.07
CA ALA A 189 -6.57 -4.91 -2.42
C ALA A 189 -7.70 -4.60 -3.42
N THR A 190 -7.45 -3.64 -4.32
CA THR A 190 -8.38 -3.26 -5.39
C THR A 190 -8.63 -4.40 -6.37
N ARG A 191 -7.57 -5.14 -6.76
CA ARG A 191 -7.69 -6.31 -7.63
C ARG A 191 -8.46 -7.45 -6.98
N VAL A 192 -8.22 -7.73 -5.70
CA VAL A 192 -8.99 -8.75 -4.95
C VAL A 192 -10.49 -8.42 -4.97
N ALA A 193 -10.84 -7.16 -4.70
CA ALA A 193 -12.23 -6.70 -4.74
C ALA A 193 -12.87 -6.86 -6.13
N MET A 194 -12.17 -6.53 -7.21
CA MET A 194 -12.68 -6.71 -8.57
C MET A 194 -12.79 -8.20 -8.95
N SER A 195 -11.72 -8.97 -8.74
CA SER A 195 -11.64 -10.37 -9.19
C SER A 195 -12.55 -11.31 -8.42
N PHE A 196 -12.70 -11.12 -7.11
CA PHE A 196 -13.47 -12.02 -6.26
C PHE A 196 -14.77 -11.41 -5.73
N GLY A 197 -14.85 -10.09 -5.62
CA GLY A 197 -16.09 -9.39 -5.32
C GLY A 197 -17.01 -9.22 -6.54
N GLY A 198 -16.50 -9.48 -7.76
CA GLY A 198 -17.26 -9.27 -9.01
C GLY A 198 -17.64 -7.81 -9.22
N ILE A 199 -16.82 -6.89 -8.73
CA ILE A 199 -17.09 -5.45 -8.76
C ILE A 199 -16.51 -4.87 -10.06
N GLU A 200 -17.35 -4.16 -10.79
CA GLU A 200 -16.95 -3.53 -12.05
C GLU A 200 -15.97 -2.37 -11.81
N PRO A 201 -14.95 -2.22 -12.66
CA PRO A 201 -14.04 -1.08 -12.64
C PRO A 201 -14.80 0.26 -12.75
N GLY A 202 -14.41 1.23 -11.93
CA GLY A 202 -15.08 2.54 -11.82
C GLY A 202 -16.22 2.59 -10.80
N ASP A 203 -16.70 1.45 -10.29
CA ASP A 203 -17.60 1.39 -9.14
C ASP A 203 -16.79 1.53 -7.83
N TYR A 204 -16.09 2.67 -7.69
CA TYR A 204 -15.15 2.93 -6.60
C TYR A 204 -15.80 2.72 -5.23
N ARG A 205 -17.08 3.10 -5.09
CA ARG A 205 -17.78 2.97 -3.81
C ARG A 205 -17.89 1.52 -3.38
N LYS A 206 -18.23 0.60 -4.29
CA LYS A 206 -18.28 -0.83 -3.96
C LYS A 206 -16.89 -1.38 -3.67
N ILE A 207 -15.86 -0.95 -4.41
CA ILE A 207 -14.47 -1.38 -4.17
C ILE A 207 -14.01 -0.97 -2.76
N LEU A 208 -14.22 0.29 -2.37
CA LEU A 208 -13.81 0.78 -1.06
C LEU A 208 -14.60 0.10 0.07
N ILE A 209 -15.91 -0.08 -0.09
CA ILE A 209 -16.75 -0.80 0.90
C ILE A 209 -16.34 -2.26 1.01
N TYR A 210 -16.07 -2.95 -0.11
CA TYR A 210 -15.61 -4.33 -0.09
C TYR A 210 -14.33 -4.45 0.73
N ASN A 211 -13.34 -3.60 0.48
CA ASN A 211 -12.08 -3.64 1.19
C ASN A 211 -12.25 -3.35 2.68
N LYS A 212 -13.03 -2.31 3.02
CA LYS A 212 -13.37 -1.97 4.40
C LYS A 212 -13.98 -3.16 5.17
N ASP A 213 -14.88 -3.92 4.52
CA ASP A 213 -15.68 -4.95 5.19
C ASP A 213 -15.09 -6.37 5.08
N ARG A 214 -14.20 -6.63 4.12
CA ARG A 214 -13.69 -7.98 3.80
C ARG A 214 -12.17 -8.13 3.91
N THR A 215 -11.42 -7.04 3.89
CA THR A 215 -9.96 -7.08 3.92
C THR A 215 -9.47 -6.42 5.20
N PHE A 216 -9.04 -7.22 6.19
CA PHE A 216 -8.55 -6.70 7.47
C PHE A 216 -7.12 -6.18 7.34
N ALA A 217 -6.98 -5.03 6.68
CA ALA A 217 -5.68 -4.41 6.46
C ALA A 217 -5.46 -3.16 7.30
N PHE A 218 -4.19 -2.90 7.63
CA PHE A 218 -3.75 -1.75 8.40
C PHE A 218 -2.32 -1.34 7.99
N VAL A 219 -1.92 -0.13 8.33
CA VAL A 219 -0.63 0.46 7.96
C VAL A 219 0.23 0.63 9.21
N LEU A 220 1.50 0.18 9.13
CA LEU A 220 2.52 0.31 10.15
C LEU A 220 3.69 1.14 9.60
N PRO A 221 3.64 2.49 9.69
CA PRO A 221 4.82 3.29 9.43
C PRO A 221 5.79 3.10 10.60
N LEU A 222 6.98 2.59 10.31
CA LEU A 222 8.06 2.39 11.27
C LEU A 222 9.18 3.39 10.95
N GLY A 223 9.26 4.45 11.75
CA GLY A 223 10.21 5.54 11.57
C GLY A 223 9.56 6.90 11.29
N TYR A 224 10.37 7.86 10.84
CA TYR A 224 9.92 9.23 10.61
C TYR A 224 8.91 9.30 9.46
N VAL A 225 7.70 9.76 9.76
CA VAL A 225 6.62 9.93 8.79
C VAL A 225 6.81 11.24 8.03
N THR A 226 7.17 11.13 6.76
CA THR A 226 7.31 12.27 5.84
C THR A 226 5.94 12.74 5.33
N ASP A 227 5.88 13.91 4.69
CA ASP A 227 4.65 14.43 4.05
C ASP A 227 4.07 13.45 3.02
N GLU A 228 4.93 12.72 2.30
CA GLU A 228 4.51 11.67 1.38
C GLU A 228 3.84 10.52 2.15
N TRP A 229 4.44 10.04 3.24
CA TRP A 229 3.85 8.97 4.04
C TRP A 229 2.53 9.39 4.69
N TYR A 230 2.40 10.65 5.12
CA TYR A 230 1.11 11.18 5.58
C TYR A 230 0.05 11.11 4.48
N ALA A 231 0.41 11.43 3.24
CA ALA A 231 -0.51 11.35 2.12
C ALA A 231 -0.89 9.89 1.79
N ASN A 232 0.06 8.95 1.84
CA ASN A 232 -0.22 7.52 1.69
C ASN A 232 -1.13 6.99 2.80
N ALA A 233 -0.87 7.36 4.05
CA ALA A 233 -1.71 6.98 5.19
C ALA A 233 -3.15 7.52 5.04
N ALA A 234 -3.30 8.79 4.65
CA ALA A 234 -4.61 9.37 4.34
C ALA A 234 -5.28 8.67 3.13
N GLY A 235 -4.49 8.22 2.16
CA GLY A 235 -4.94 7.39 1.06
C GLY A 235 -5.51 6.07 1.56
N ALA A 236 -4.78 5.34 2.42
CA ALA A 236 -5.17 4.05 2.97
C ALA A 236 -6.48 4.12 3.76
N VAL A 237 -6.73 5.25 4.43
CA VAL A 237 -8.01 5.50 5.12
C VAL A 237 -9.20 5.44 4.14
N ASN A 238 -9.06 5.81 2.86
CA ASN A 238 -10.15 5.65 1.88
C ASN A 238 -10.59 4.18 1.73
N TRP A 239 -9.65 3.23 1.83
CA TRP A 239 -9.94 1.79 1.80
C TRP A 239 -10.44 1.25 3.14
N GLY A 240 -10.51 2.10 4.17
CA GLY A 240 -10.88 1.70 5.52
C GLY A 240 -9.72 1.12 6.33
N PHE A 241 -8.48 1.28 5.87
CA PHE A 241 -7.29 0.73 6.53
C PHE A 241 -6.70 1.74 7.51
N PRO A 242 -6.71 1.46 8.83
CA PRO A 242 -6.19 2.38 9.83
C PRO A 242 -4.66 2.39 9.84
N THR A 243 -4.08 3.47 10.35
CA THR A 243 -2.64 3.63 10.53
C THR A 243 -2.28 3.54 12.01
N ILE A 244 -1.31 2.71 12.36
CA ILE A 244 -0.80 2.52 13.71
C ILE A 244 0.69 2.82 13.71
N ALA A 245 1.07 3.99 14.20
CA ALA A 245 2.45 4.49 14.14
C ALA A 245 3.21 4.27 15.45
N ASP A 246 4.51 3.99 15.33
CA ASP A 246 5.44 3.95 16.46
C ASP A 246 5.86 5.36 16.92
N THR A 247 5.81 6.32 16.01
CA THR A 247 6.21 7.73 16.23
C THR A 247 5.05 8.63 16.68
N PRO A 248 5.34 9.78 17.32
CA PRO A 248 4.32 10.72 17.79
C PRO A 248 3.81 11.61 16.65
N ILE A 249 2.98 11.04 15.77
CA ILE A 249 2.28 11.75 14.70
C ILE A 249 0.89 12.24 15.13
N PRO A 250 0.28 13.24 14.46
CA PRO A 250 -1.09 13.64 14.75
C PRO A 250 -2.09 12.49 14.58
N GLU A 251 -2.99 12.34 15.56
CA GLU A 251 -3.99 11.28 15.57
C GLU A 251 -5.28 11.69 14.85
N ILE A 252 -5.97 10.70 14.30
CA ILE A 252 -7.30 10.81 13.73
C ILE A 252 -8.15 9.75 14.41
N LEU A 253 -8.62 10.09 15.60
CA LEU A 253 -9.41 9.22 16.48
C LEU A 253 -10.88 9.01 16.08
N PRO A 254 -11.53 9.87 15.26
CA PRO A 254 -12.85 9.55 14.75
C PRO A 254 -12.90 8.17 14.07
N THR A 255 -14.08 7.58 13.99
CA THR A 255 -14.32 6.31 13.31
C THR A 255 -15.32 6.49 12.18
N GLY A 256 -15.58 5.44 11.39
CA GLY A 256 -16.66 5.39 10.41
C GLY A 256 -16.17 5.00 9.02
N ILE A 257 -15.00 5.50 8.59
CA ILE A 257 -14.34 5.02 7.37
C ILE A 257 -13.53 3.77 7.69
N CYS A 258 -12.56 3.87 8.60
CA CYS A 258 -12.01 2.70 9.29
C CYS A 258 -13.04 2.15 10.28
N THR A 259 -12.92 0.86 10.59
CA THR A 259 -13.72 0.19 11.63
C THR A 259 -13.42 0.77 13.01
N TYR A 260 -12.14 1.06 13.26
CA TYR A 260 -11.64 1.70 14.46
C TYR A 260 -11.10 3.10 14.14
N GLU A 261 -10.27 3.67 15.02
CA GLU A 261 -9.60 4.95 14.82
C GLU A 261 -8.77 4.94 13.52
N HIS A 262 -8.85 6.01 12.72
CA HIS A 262 -8.14 6.09 11.44
C HIS A 262 -6.62 6.18 11.61
N VAL A 263 -6.15 6.90 12.63
CA VAL A 263 -4.72 7.04 12.94
C VAL A 263 -4.52 7.05 14.44
N VAL A 264 -3.68 6.12 14.93
CA VAL A 264 -3.22 6.06 16.32
C VAL A 264 -1.70 6.12 16.34
N SER A 265 -1.14 6.87 17.29
CA SER A 265 0.28 7.21 17.34
C SER A 265 0.98 6.71 18.61
N ASN A 266 2.32 6.82 18.62
CA ASN A 266 3.16 6.58 19.80
C ASN A 266 2.96 5.18 20.42
N ILE A 267 2.77 4.17 19.58
CA ILE A 267 2.57 2.79 20.02
C ILE A 267 3.93 2.08 20.16
N PRO A 268 4.24 1.53 21.34
CA PRO A 268 5.47 0.76 21.54
C PRO A 268 5.58 -0.44 20.60
N HIS A 269 6.78 -0.69 20.07
CA HIS A 269 7.06 -1.79 19.13
C HIS A 269 6.63 -3.17 19.64
N ASP A 270 6.72 -3.43 20.94
CA ASP A 270 6.31 -4.69 21.58
C ASP A 270 4.78 -4.84 21.71
N LYS A 271 4.02 -3.80 21.39
CA LYS A 271 2.55 -3.76 21.45
C LYS A 271 1.90 -3.40 20.12
N ILE A 272 2.70 -3.03 19.11
CA ILE A 272 2.18 -2.45 17.86
C ILE A 272 1.29 -3.43 17.09
N VAL A 273 1.68 -4.71 17.02
CA VAL A 273 0.89 -5.77 16.37
C VAL A 273 -0.36 -6.14 17.19
N ALA A 274 -0.33 -5.95 18.51
CA ALA A 274 -1.49 -6.23 19.36
C ALA A 274 -2.51 -5.07 19.36
N LYS A 275 -2.06 -3.85 19.07
CA LYS A 275 -2.91 -2.67 18.94
C LYS A 275 -3.55 -2.57 17.55
N ALA A 276 -2.80 -2.97 16.51
CA ALA A 276 -3.30 -3.12 15.15
C ALA A 276 -4.35 -4.24 15.05
#